data_AF-A0AAV4JBP5-F1
#
_entry.id   AF-A0AAV4JBP5-F1
#
_cell.length_a   1.000
_cell.length_b   1.000
_cell.length_c   1.000
_cell.angle_alpha   90.00
_cell.angle_beta   90.00
_cell.angle_gamma   90.00
#
_symmetry.space_group_name_H-M   'P 1'
#
loop_
_entity.id
_entity.type
_entity.pdbx_description
1 polymer ?
#
loop_
_entity_poly.entity_id
_entity_poly.type
_entity_poly.pdbx_seq_one_letter_code
_entity_poly.pdbx_strand_id
1 'polypeptide(L)'
;MGTFEGHTIAGLPYLVIGSWYVVMSLRRLYQCRIRGVKFVSSMAFPADFLPGRFRNIPIDSILKTFLSAVYVMIELTYAYTAKDKTESHMNNWQHATVSLPLILAGVCEVSIPI
;
A
#
# COMPACT_ATOMS: atom_id res chain seq x y z
N MET A 1 -11.54 -16.21 16.39
CA MET A 1 -11.63 -16.36 14.93
C MET A 1 -12.66 -15.38 14.40
N GLY A 2 -12.27 -14.50 13.46
CA GLY A 2 -13.13 -13.40 13.01
C GLY A 2 -14.28 -13.90 12.13
N THR A 3 -15.48 -13.39 12.39
CA THR A 3 -16.62 -13.59 11.49
C THR A 3 -16.35 -12.89 10.15
N PHE A 4 -17.03 -13.32 9.08
CA PHE A 4 -17.00 -12.60 7.80
C PHE A 4 -17.32 -11.11 7.96
N GLU A 5 -18.25 -10.80 8.88
CA GLU A 5 -18.62 -9.46 9.27
C GLU A 5 -17.44 -8.69 9.89
N GLY A 6 -16.70 -9.30 10.82
CA GLY A 6 -15.51 -8.69 11.41
C GLY A 6 -14.43 -8.37 10.38
N HIS A 7 -14.21 -9.27 9.42
CA HIS A 7 -13.26 -9.05 8.32
C HIS A 7 -13.74 -7.97 7.36
N THR A 8 -15.03 -7.91 7.08
CA THR A 8 -15.61 -6.89 6.20
C THR A 8 -15.54 -5.51 6.84
N ILE A 9 -15.95 -5.38 8.11
CA ILE A 9 -15.93 -4.11 8.85
C ILE A 9 -14.50 -3.59 8.97
N ALA A 10 -13.54 -4.46 9.30
CA ALA A 10 -12.14 -4.06 9.41
C ALA A 10 -11.52 -3.79 8.03
N GLY A 11 -11.84 -4.59 7.01
CA GLY A 11 -11.21 -4.58 5.69
C GLY A 11 -11.72 -3.50 4.73
N LEU A 12 -13.00 -3.13 4.82
CA LEU A 12 -13.61 -2.14 3.91
C LEU A 12 -12.92 -0.77 3.99
N PRO A 13 -12.57 -0.22 5.18
CA PRO A 13 -11.80 1.01 5.26
C PRO A 13 -10.45 0.92 4.54
N TYR A 14 -9.69 -0.17 4.70
CA TYR A 14 -8.40 -0.34 4.02
C TYR A 14 -8.56 -0.40 2.50
N LEU A 15 -9.58 -1.09 2.03
CA LEU A 15 -9.87 -1.19 0.61
C LEU A 15 -10.26 0.18 0.03
N VAL A 16 -11.19 0.88 0.67
CA VAL A 16 -11.65 2.22 0.22
C VAL A 16 -10.50 3.24 0.27
N ILE A 17 -9.77 3.32 1.39
CA ILE A 17 -8.68 4.28 1.56
C ILE A 17 -7.52 3.94 0.61
N GLY A 18 -7.13 2.68 0.51
CA GLY A 18 -6.07 2.24 -0.40
C GLY A 18 -6.40 2.54 -1.86
N SER A 19 -7.61 2.20 -2.30
CA SER A 19 -8.08 2.53 -3.66
C SER A 19 -8.14 4.04 -3.90
N TRP A 20 -8.57 4.82 -2.91
CA TRP A 20 -8.57 6.28 -3.00
C TRP A 20 -7.16 6.84 -3.19
N TYR A 21 -6.17 6.33 -2.43
CA TYR A 21 -4.78 6.73 -2.61
C TYR A 21 -4.27 6.41 -4.02
N VAL A 22 -4.55 5.20 -4.55
CA VAL A 22 -4.18 4.85 -5.94
C VAL A 22 -4.75 5.86 -6.93
N VAL A 23 -6.04 6.16 -6.85
CA VAL A 23 -6.70 7.13 -7.75
C VAL A 23 -6.07 8.51 -7.64
N MET A 24 -5.77 8.97 -6.42
CA MET A 24 -5.16 10.28 -6.20
C MET A 24 -3.72 10.35 -6.71
N SER A 25 -2.92 9.30 -6.53
CA SER A 25 -1.55 9.22 -7.07
C SER A 25 -1.56 9.24 -8.61
N LEU A 26 -2.47 8.47 -9.24
CA LEU A 26 -2.64 8.47 -10.70
C LEU A 26 -3.11 9.83 -11.23
N ARG A 27 -4.09 10.45 -10.56
CA ARG A 27 -4.57 11.80 -10.92
C ARG A 27 -3.44 12.82 -10.83
N ARG A 28 -2.62 12.78 -9.78
CA ARG A 28 -1.47 13.68 -9.63
C ARG A 28 -0.43 13.43 -10.71
N LEU A 29 -0.10 12.16 -11.00
CA LEU A 29 0.78 11.81 -12.11
C LEU A 29 0.30 12.39 -13.43
N TYR A 30 -0.99 12.24 -13.74
CA TYR A 30 -1.59 12.79 -14.95
C TYR A 30 -1.47 14.32 -15.01
N GLN A 31 -1.76 15.02 -13.91
CA GLN A 31 -1.61 16.48 -13.83
C GLN A 31 -0.16 16.94 -14.00
N CYS A 32 0.81 16.24 -13.42
CA CYS A 32 2.24 16.51 -13.59
C CYS A 32 2.63 16.38 -15.07
N ARG A 33 2.17 15.33 -15.76
CA ARG A 33 2.41 15.13 -17.20
C ARG A 33 1.81 16.24 -18.06
N ILE A 34 0.57 16.65 -17.80
CA ILE A 34 -0.05 17.77 -18.54
C ILE A 34 0.75 19.06 -18.38
N ARG A 35 1.21 19.34 -17.15
CA ARG A 35 1.94 20.57 -16.83
C ARG A 35 3.42 20.53 -17.21
N GLY A 36 3.94 19.38 -17.66
CA GLY A 36 5.37 19.19 -17.91
C GLY A 36 6.24 19.32 -16.65
N VAL A 37 5.67 19.09 -15.46
CA VAL A 37 6.40 19.18 -14.19
C VAL A 37 6.71 17.79 -13.65
N LYS A 38 7.75 17.70 -12.81
CA LYS A 38 8.13 16.46 -12.14
C LYS A 38 7.04 15.99 -11.19
N PHE A 39 6.90 14.68 -11.04
CA PHE A 39 6.01 14.10 -10.04
C PHE A 39 6.59 14.31 -8.64
N VAL A 40 5.75 14.74 -7.71
CA VAL A 40 6.10 14.86 -6.29
C VAL A 40 5.03 14.10 -5.51
N SER A 41 5.46 13.19 -4.62
CA SER A 41 4.57 12.44 -3.74
C SER A 41 3.80 13.37 -2.79
N SER A 42 2.63 12.94 -2.32
CA SER A 42 1.76 13.71 -1.42
C SER A 42 2.45 14.08 -0.12
N MET A 43 3.26 13.15 0.37
CA MET A 43 4.04 13.27 1.58
C MET A 43 5.49 12.96 1.23
N ALA A 44 6.12 13.91 0.53
CA ALA A 44 7.55 13.90 0.34
C ALA A 44 8.22 14.53 1.56
N PHE A 45 9.19 13.85 2.15
CA PHE A 45 10.06 14.47 3.16
C PHE A 45 11.16 15.25 2.43
N PRO A 46 11.28 16.58 2.66
CA PRO A 46 12.34 17.37 2.06
C PRO A 46 13.66 17.02 2.74
N ALA A 47 14.42 16.12 2.14
CA ALA A 47 15.78 15.81 2.56
C ALA A 47 16.74 16.77 1.83
N ASP A 48 16.80 18.03 2.27
CA ASP A 48 17.61 19.07 1.62
C ASP A 48 19.12 18.75 1.63
N PHE A 49 19.56 17.83 2.50
CA PHE A 49 20.94 17.33 2.54
C PHE A 49 21.22 16.24 1.48
N LEU A 50 20.20 15.71 0.80
CA LEU A 50 20.35 14.69 -0.24
C LEU A 50 20.15 15.32 -1.64
N PRO A 51 21.15 15.21 -2.54
CA PRO A 51 21.05 15.78 -3.87
C PRO A 51 20.13 14.97 -4.81
N GLY A 52 19.58 15.66 -5.81
CA GLY A 52 18.89 15.04 -6.95
C GLY A 52 17.61 14.29 -6.57
N ARG A 53 17.51 13.02 -6.99
CA ARG A 53 16.32 12.18 -6.84
C ARG A 53 15.91 11.92 -5.38
N PHE A 54 16.85 12.06 -4.45
CA PHE A 54 16.64 11.78 -3.04
C PHE A 54 16.21 13.00 -2.24
N ARG A 55 16.07 14.17 -2.87
CA ARG A 55 15.60 15.38 -2.18
C ARG A 55 14.16 15.27 -1.70
N ASN A 56 13.33 14.52 -2.44
CA ASN A 56 11.91 14.32 -2.15
C ASN A 56 11.62 12.83 -1.99
N ILE A 57 12.03 12.27 -0.85
CA ILE A 57 11.81 10.84 -0.58
C ILE A 57 10.33 10.63 -0.24
N PRO A 58 9.61 9.74 -0.96
CA PRO A 58 8.21 9.44 -0.69
C PRO A 58 8.11 8.46 0.48
N ILE A 59 8.45 8.91 1.70
CA ILE A 59 8.52 8.06 2.90
C ILE A 59 7.20 7.35 3.15
N ASP A 60 6.08 8.06 3.00
CA ASP A 60 4.74 7.51 3.13
C ASP A 60 4.51 6.33 2.17
N SER A 61 4.89 6.47 0.91
CA SER A 61 4.72 5.44 -0.12
C SER A 61 5.65 4.24 0.11
N ILE A 62 6.86 4.48 0.62
CA ILE A 62 7.79 3.43 1.06
C ILE A 62 7.18 2.66 2.23
N LEU A 63 6.67 3.36 3.26
CA LEU A 63 6.05 2.74 4.42
C LEU A 63 4.79 1.95 4.05
N LYS A 64 3.90 2.52 3.23
CA LYS A 64 2.71 1.82 2.71
C LYS A 64 3.09 0.52 2.01
N THR A 65 4.10 0.57 1.14
CA THR A 65 4.56 -0.62 0.40
C THR A 65 5.17 -1.65 1.35
N PHE A 66 6.11 -1.23 2.19
CA PHE A 66 6.87 -2.12 3.07
C PHE A 66 5.98 -2.76 4.14
N LEU A 67 5.21 -1.96 4.88
CA LEU A 67 4.35 -2.46 5.96
C LEU A 67 3.25 -3.38 5.44
N SER A 68 2.64 -3.04 4.29
CA SER A 68 1.62 -3.90 3.69
C SER A 68 2.21 -5.19 3.14
N ALA A 69 3.43 -5.16 2.58
CA ALA A 69 4.13 -6.37 2.15
C ALA A 69 4.50 -7.26 3.35
N VAL A 70 5.02 -6.69 4.44
CA VAL A 70 5.30 -7.42 5.68
C VAL A 70 4.02 -8.04 6.24
N TYR A 71 2.91 -7.29 6.26
CA TYR A 71 1.62 -7.79 6.70
C TYR A 71 1.17 -9.00 5.87
N VAL A 72 1.23 -8.93 4.53
CA VAL A 72 0.91 -10.07 3.65
C VAL A 72 1.83 -11.26 3.91
N MET A 73 3.12 -11.04 4.16
CA MET A 73 4.06 -12.14 4.48
C MET A 73 3.74 -12.81 5.82
N ILE A 74 3.34 -12.04 6.83
CA ILE A 74 2.88 -12.58 8.12
C ILE A 74 1.63 -13.43 7.91
N GLU A 75 0.63 -12.91 7.20
CA GLU A 75 -0.60 -13.63 6.88
C GLU A 75 -0.33 -14.92 6.11
N LEU A 76 0.57 -14.88 5.13
CA LEU A 76 0.98 -16.06 4.36
C LEU A 76 1.69 -17.09 5.25
N THR A 77 2.57 -16.63 6.14
CA THR A 77 3.28 -17.51 7.09
C THR A 77 2.28 -18.19 8.03
N TYR A 78 1.33 -17.46 8.60
CA TYR A 78 0.27 -18.05 9.42
C TYR A 78 -0.58 -19.04 8.63
N ALA A 79 -0.92 -18.71 7.38
CA ALA A 79 -1.68 -19.60 6.52
C ALA A 79 -0.95 -20.94 6.28
N TYR A 80 0.38 -20.96 6.15
CA TYR A 80 1.15 -22.21 5.91
C TYR A 80 1.63 -22.93 7.16
N THR A 81 1.72 -22.26 8.31
CA THR A 81 2.28 -22.82 9.55
C THR A 81 1.23 -23.19 10.59
N ALA A 82 -0.04 -22.80 10.38
CA ALA A 82 -1.14 -23.16 11.26
C ALA A 82 -1.30 -24.69 11.35
N LYS A 83 -1.31 -25.20 12.59
CA LYS A 83 -1.42 -26.64 12.88
C LYS A 83 -2.87 -27.16 12.84
N ASP A 84 -3.84 -26.27 13.01
CA ASP A 84 -5.27 -26.61 12.99
C ASP A 84 -5.92 -26.20 11.66
N LYS A 85 -6.54 -27.19 10.99
CA LYS A 85 -7.23 -27.01 9.69
C LYS A 85 -8.44 -26.08 9.75
N THR A 86 -8.95 -25.79 10.94
CA THR A 86 -10.05 -24.84 11.19
C THR A 86 -9.55 -23.39 11.27
N GLU A 87 -8.29 -23.16 11.60
CA GLU A 87 -7.64 -21.84 11.48
C GLU A 87 -7.10 -21.60 10.07
N SER A 88 -6.82 -22.68 9.32
CA SER A 88 -5.90 -22.63 8.18
C SER A 88 -6.56 -22.53 6.80
N HIS A 89 -5.91 -21.72 5.97
CA HIS A 89 -6.00 -21.57 4.51
C HIS A 89 -7.13 -20.73 3.90
N MET A 90 -8.39 -20.80 4.36
CA MET A 90 -9.50 -20.12 3.67
C MET A 90 -10.05 -18.85 4.32
N ASN A 91 -9.67 -18.49 5.55
CA ASN A 91 -10.12 -17.23 6.16
C ASN A 91 -9.18 -16.04 5.88
N ASN A 92 -7.88 -16.25 5.70
CA ASN A 92 -6.92 -15.13 5.64
C ASN A 92 -6.68 -14.55 4.24
N TRP A 93 -7.19 -15.14 3.16
CA TRP A 93 -7.05 -14.53 1.83
C TRP A 93 -7.77 -13.17 1.74
N GLN A 94 -8.78 -12.96 2.59
CA GLN A 94 -9.49 -11.69 2.73
C GLN A 94 -8.54 -10.59 3.19
N HIS A 95 -7.66 -10.90 4.15
CA HIS A 95 -6.61 -9.99 4.63
C HIS A 95 -5.62 -9.60 3.53
N ALA A 96 -5.16 -10.59 2.74
CA ALA A 96 -4.29 -10.30 1.60
C ALA A 96 -4.99 -9.38 0.58
N THR A 97 -6.26 -9.64 0.28
CA THR A 97 -7.04 -8.88 -0.71
C THR A 97 -7.23 -7.42 -0.31
N VAL A 98 -7.54 -7.15 0.96
CA VAL A 98 -7.72 -5.77 1.46
C VAL A 98 -6.41 -4.98 1.56
N SER A 99 -5.27 -5.68 1.57
CA SER A 99 -3.93 -5.08 1.61
C SER A 99 -3.44 -4.64 0.23
N LEU A 100 -3.93 -5.26 -0.85
CA LEU A 100 -3.47 -5.02 -2.21
C LEU A 100 -3.59 -3.54 -2.65
N PRO A 101 -4.69 -2.83 -2.38
CA PRO A 101 -4.81 -1.43 -2.78
C PRO A 101 -3.76 -0.53 -2.11
N LEU A 102 -3.37 -0.83 -0.87
CA LEU A 102 -2.32 -0.10 -0.15
C LEU A 102 -0.92 -0.38 -0.71
N ILE A 103 -0.64 -1.63 -1.09
CA ILE A 103 0.59 -1.99 -1.79
C ILE A 103 0.65 -1.24 -3.13
N LEU A 104 -0.43 -1.28 -3.91
CA LEU A 104 -0.51 -0.60 -5.20
C LEU A 104 -0.33 0.92 -5.05
N ALA A 105 -0.95 1.54 -4.04
CA ALA A 105 -0.79 2.96 -3.76
C ALA A 105 0.68 3.34 -3.53
N GLY A 106 1.40 2.55 -2.73
CA GLY A 106 2.82 2.78 -2.48
C GLY A 106 3.69 2.55 -3.72
N VAL A 107 3.48 1.43 -4.42
CA VAL A 107 4.23 1.09 -5.64
C VAL A 107 4.04 2.12 -6.73
N CYS A 108 2.81 2.60 -6.95
CA CYS A 108 2.51 3.63 -7.95
C CYS A 108 3.34 4.89 -7.74
N GLU A 109 3.59 5.31 -6.51
CA GLU A 109 4.39 6.52 -6.26
C GLU A 109 5.91 6.26 -6.29
N VAL A 110 6.35 5.10 -5.78
CA VAL A 110 7.79 4.74 -5.75
C VAL A 110 8.34 4.46 -7.16
N SER A 111 7.51 3.92 -8.05
CA SER A 111 7.92 3.52 -9.41
C SER A 111 7.93 4.66 -10.42
N ILE A 112 7.38 5.83 -10.10
CA ILE A 112 7.40 6.99 -11.00
C ILE A 112 8.80 7.61 -10.97
N PRO A 113 9.50 7.70 -12.12
CA PRO A 113 10.76 8.42 -12.20
C PRO A 113 10.52 9.92 -11.94
N ILE A 114 11.28 10.49 -10.98
CA ILE A 114 11.23 11.90 -10.54
C ILE A 114 12.19 12.78 -11.33
#